data_AF-A0A7X7RNT8-F1
#
_entry.id   AF-A0A7X7RNT8-F1
#
_cell.length_a   1.000
_cell.length_b   1.000
_cell.length_c   1.000
_cell.angle_alpha   90.00
_cell.angle_beta   90.00
_cell.angle_gamma   90.00
#
_symmetry.space_group_name_H-M   'P 1'
#
loop_
_entity.id
_entity.type
_entity.pdbx_description
1 polymer ?
#
loop_
_entity_poly.entity_id
_entity_poly.type
_entity_poly.pdbx_seq_one_letter_code
_entity_poly.pdbx_strand_id
1 'polypeptide(L)'
;MLVRCITNIVDKLPASAVKARLRQSIHREGPDEDLIVGQTYPVLAIARWQDGGIRVYLHTVADNDHPYPYPVEMFEVVDASLPPEWTLGFGQYPDGTTIERIGFPEWVKDDRFYEKLVDGDDATIAVYRHQRNIASAALQDWQKANPKASGVDRAVAENVLRMV
;
A
#
# COMPACT_ATOMS: atom_id res chain seq x y z
N MET A 1 -6.21 7.67 4.73
CA MET A 1 -5.43 7.90 3.52
C MET A 1 -5.78 6.84 2.51
N LEU A 2 -6.07 7.24 1.28
CA LEU A 2 -6.46 6.35 0.19
C LEU A 2 -5.62 6.65 -1.06
N VAL A 3 -5.25 5.60 -1.77
CA VAL A 3 -4.48 5.67 -3.01
C VAL A 3 -5.19 4.90 -4.12
N ARG A 4 -5.12 5.39 -5.35
CA ARG A 4 -5.66 4.70 -6.53
C ARG A 4 -4.52 4.22 -7.41
N CYS A 5 -4.56 2.95 -7.80
CA CYS A 5 -3.53 2.36 -8.66
C CYS A 5 -3.61 2.97 -10.06
N ILE A 6 -2.53 3.59 -10.52
CA ILE A 6 -2.43 4.16 -11.88
C ILE A 6 -1.66 3.24 -12.83
N THR A 7 -0.81 2.37 -12.31
CA THR A 7 -0.14 1.31 -13.06
C THR A 7 0.24 0.17 -12.12
N ASN A 8 0.08 -1.06 -12.58
CA ASN A 8 0.61 -2.25 -11.90
C ASN A 8 1.91 -2.77 -12.56
N ILE A 9 2.49 -2.03 -13.50
CA ILE A 9 3.73 -2.38 -14.20
C ILE A 9 4.78 -1.30 -13.95
N VAL A 10 5.91 -1.67 -13.35
CA VAL A 10 7.03 -0.76 -13.05
C VAL A 10 7.56 -0.10 -14.32
N ASP A 11 7.64 -0.83 -15.42
CA ASP A 11 8.21 -0.32 -16.68
C ASP A 11 7.37 0.77 -17.35
N LYS A 12 6.07 0.86 -17.00
CA LYS A 12 5.17 1.92 -17.44
C LYS A 12 5.38 3.24 -16.67
N LEU A 13 6.20 3.26 -15.62
CA LEU A 13 6.54 4.49 -14.93
C LEU A 13 7.38 5.42 -15.85
N PRO A 14 7.08 6.73 -15.87
CA PRO A 14 7.62 7.65 -16.88
C PRO A 14 9.11 7.96 -16.66
N ALA A 15 9.56 8.06 -15.41
CA ALA A 15 10.92 8.48 -15.08
C ALA A 15 11.89 7.30 -15.10
N SER A 16 12.93 7.37 -15.94
CA SER A 16 13.99 6.35 -16.02
C SER A 16 14.74 6.18 -14.70
N ALA A 17 14.99 7.28 -13.98
CA ALA A 17 15.63 7.24 -12.66
C ALA A 17 14.78 6.49 -11.61
N VAL A 18 13.46 6.68 -11.63
CA VAL A 18 12.53 5.95 -10.76
C VAL A 18 12.58 4.45 -11.06
N LYS A 19 12.53 4.08 -12.34
CA LYS A 19 12.63 2.67 -12.76
C LYS A 19 13.97 2.05 -12.35
N ALA A 20 15.07 2.76 -12.57
CA ALA A 20 16.41 2.30 -12.19
C ALA A 20 16.53 2.07 -10.67
N ARG A 21 15.97 2.97 -9.86
CA ARG A 21 15.90 2.82 -8.39
C ARG A 21 15.05 1.61 -8.00
N LEU A 22 13.82 1.51 -8.51
CA LEU A 22 12.91 0.42 -8.14
C LEU A 22 13.45 -0.96 -8.52
N ARG A 23 14.18 -1.08 -9.64
CA ARG A 23 14.83 -2.35 -10.05
C ARG A 23 15.94 -2.83 -9.11
N GLN A 24 16.37 -2.01 -8.14
CA GLN A 24 17.28 -2.45 -7.07
C GLN A 24 16.59 -3.34 -6.04
N SER A 25 15.26 -3.25 -5.92
CA SER A 25 14.47 -3.96 -4.91
C SER A 25 13.26 -4.73 -5.46
N ILE A 26 12.91 -4.51 -6.73
CA ILE A 26 11.81 -5.17 -7.43
C ILE A 26 12.36 -5.89 -8.66
N HIS A 27 12.32 -7.22 -8.62
CA HIS A 27 12.86 -8.09 -9.67
C HIS A 27 11.77 -8.73 -10.54
N ARG A 28 10.51 -8.29 -10.40
CA ARG A 28 9.39 -8.77 -11.19
C ARG A 28 9.38 -8.13 -12.57
N GLU A 29 9.12 -8.95 -13.59
CA GLU A 29 8.77 -8.50 -14.93
C GLU A 29 7.24 -8.54 -15.12
N GLY A 30 6.70 -7.59 -15.88
CA GLY A 30 5.27 -7.56 -16.18
C GLY A 30 4.40 -6.98 -15.05
N PRO A 31 3.08 -7.28 -15.07
CA PRO A 31 2.13 -6.74 -14.10
C PRO A 31 2.24 -7.39 -12.72
N ASP A 32 1.98 -6.59 -11.70
CA ASP A 32 1.66 -7.04 -10.36
C ASP A 32 0.21 -7.56 -10.33
N GLU A 33 0.03 -8.87 -10.17
CA GLU A 33 -1.29 -9.53 -10.23
C GLU A 33 -2.19 -9.16 -9.04
N ASP A 34 -1.59 -8.69 -7.94
CA ASP A 34 -2.31 -8.27 -6.73
C ASP A 34 -2.85 -6.84 -6.84
N LEU A 35 -2.43 -6.08 -7.86
CA LEU A 35 -2.84 -4.70 -8.09
C LEU A 35 -3.75 -4.57 -9.32
N ILE A 36 -4.92 -3.97 -9.08
CA ILE A 36 -5.93 -3.67 -10.10
C ILE A 36 -5.82 -2.18 -10.45
N VAL A 37 -5.48 -1.87 -11.70
CA VAL A 37 -5.43 -0.47 -12.18
C VAL A 37 -6.82 0.17 -12.06
N GLY A 38 -6.87 1.38 -11.52
CA GLY A 38 -8.11 2.12 -11.23
C GLY A 38 -8.73 1.78 -9.88
N GLN A 39 -8.32 0.70 -9.21
CA GLN A 39 -8.81 0.35 -7.88
C GLN A 39 -8.22 1.30 -6.82
N THR A 40 -9.09 1.74 -5.91
CA THR A 40 -8.70 2.50 -4.72
C THR A 40 -8.44 1.55 -3.55
N TYR A 41 -7.33 1.76 -2.86
CA TYR A 41 -6.86 0.97 -1.73
C TYR A 41 -6.68 1.86 -0.49
N PRO A 42 -7.01 1.37 0.71
CA PRO A 42 -6.62 2.02 1.93
C PRO A 42 -5.14 1.75 2.23
N VAL A 43 -4.41 2.80 2.60
CA VAL A 43 -3.01 2.66 3.04
C VAL A 43 -2.98 2.29 4.52
N LEU A 44 -2.20 1.27 4.87
CA LEU A 44 -2.07 0.77 6.25
C LEU A 44 -0.80 1.26 6.94
N ALA A 45 0.24 1.52 6.16
CA ALA A 45 1.47 2.16 6.61
C ALA A 45 2.20 2.77 5.42
N ILE A 46 3.12 3.68 5.71
CA ILE A 46 4.07 4.25 4.75
C ILE A 46 5.46 4.00 5.33
N ALA A 47 6.40 3.52 4.53
CA ALA A 47 7.78 3.37 4.98
C ALA A 47 8.80 3.70 3.90
N ARG A 48 9.95 4.21 4.33
CA ARG A 48 11.15 4.32 3.51
C ARG A 48 11.77 2.93 3.34
N TRP A 49 12.28 2.65 2.14
CA TRP A 49 12.92 1.40 1.79
C TRP A 49 14.41 1.60 1.49
N GLN A 50 15.16 0.49 1.44
CA GLN A 50 16.62 0.50 1.25
C GLN A 50 17.06 1.18 -0.05
N ASP A 51 16.22 1.14 -1.09
CA ASP A 51 16.45 1.84 -2.37
C ASP A 51 16.24 3.37 -2.26
N GLY A 52 15.93 3.89 -1.07
CA GLY A 52 15.61 5.29 -0.81
C GLY A 52 14.21 5.70 -1.27
N GLY A 53 13.42 4.78 -1.81
CA GLY A 53 12.04 5.01 -2.20
C GLY A 53 11.06 4.91 -1.03
N ILE A 54 9.84 5.36 -1.28
CA ILE A 54 8.72 5.24 -0.35
C ILE A 54 7.82 4.09 -0.80
N ARG A 55 7.37 3.28 0.17
CA ARG A 55 6.36 2.25 -0.04
C ARG A 55 5.10 2.58 0.74
N VAL A 56 3.96 2.30 0.12
CA VAL A 56 2.66 2.21 0.79
C VAL A 56 2.35 0.73 1.03
N TYR A 57 1.92 0.40 2.24
CA TYR A 57 1.51 -0.95 2.59
C TYR A 57 0.01 -1.11 2.37
N LEU A 58 -0.35 -2.05 1.49
CA LEU A 58 -1.72 -2.30 1.06
C LEU A 58 -2.10 -3.76 1.35
N HIS A 59 -3.35 -3.99 1.73
CA HIS A 59 -3.89 -5.35 1.84
C HIS A 59 -4.55 -5.75 0.53
N THR A 60 -3.80 -6.41 -0.34
CA THR A 60 -4.21 -6.74 -1.71
C THR A 60 -4.67 -8.18 -1.87
N VAL A 61 -4.17 -9.09 -1.04
CA VAL A 61 -4.54 -10.52 -1.04
C VAL A 61 -5.45 -10.80 0.15
N ALA A 62 -6.70 -11.18 -0.12
CA ALA A 62 -7.76 -11.28 0.89
C ALA A 62 -7.47 -12.28 2.03
N ASP A 63 -6.82 -13.40 1.70
CA ASP A 63 -6.56 -14.51 2.62
C ASP A 63 -5.20 -14.42 3.33
N ASN A 64 -4.45 -13.34 3.11
CA ASN A 64 -3.18 -13.14 3.80
C ASN A 64 -3.36 -12.42 5.14
N ASP A 65 -2.39 -12.61 6.02
CA ASP A 65 -2.39 -11.99 7.35
C ASP A 65 -1.51 -10.74 7.45
N HIS A 66 -0.96 -10.27 6.32
CA HIS A 66 -0.11 -9.08 6.27
C HIS A 66 -0.37 -8.24 5.01
N PRO A 67 -0.06 -6.93 5.04
CA PRO A 67 -0.07 -6.10 3.85
C PRO A 67 1.23 -6.30 3.06
N TYR A 68 1.18 -5.91 1.78
CA TYR A 68 2.34 -5.87 0.91
C TYR A 68 2.80 -4.43 0.65
N PRO A 69 4.13 -4.21 0.59
CA PRO A 69 4.72 -2.92 0.27
C PRO A 69 4.73 -2.67 -1.24
N TYR A 70 4.14 -1.57 -1.69
CA TYR A 70 4.16 -1.16 -3.10
C TYR A 70 4.77 0.23 -3.29
N PRO A 71 5.54 0.47 -4.38
CA PRO A 71 6.06 1.80 -4.72
C PRO A 71 4.97 2.84 -4.78
N VAL A 72 5.14 3.96 -4.08
CA VAL A 72 4.16 5.05 -4.10
C VAL A 72 3.94 5.59 -5.52
N GLU A 73 4.94 5.48 -6.40
CA GLU A 73 4.88 5.94 -7.78
C GLU A 73 3.89 5.17 -8.65
N MET A 74 3.41 4.00 -8.20
CA MET A 74 2.39 3.21 -8.87
C MET A 74 0.97 3.73 -8.61
N PHE A 75 0.83 4.78 -7.79
CA PHE A 75 -0.45 5.28 -7.35
C PHE A 75 -0.57 6.80 -7.45
N GLU A 76 -1.81 7.27 -7.46
CA GLU A 76 -2.18 8.64 -7.12
C GLU A 76 -2.88 8.69 -5.76
N VAL A 77 -2.71 9.77 -4.99
CA VAL A 77 -3.40 9.95 -3.71
C VAL A 77 -4.79 10.55 -3.96
N VAL A 78 -5.84 9.85 -3.55
CA VAL A 78 -7.24 10.31 -3.70
C VAL A 78 -7.84 10.83 -2.39
N ASP A 79 -7.23 10.48 -1.27
CA ASP A 79 -7.46 11.09 0.04
C ASP A 79 -6.16 11.11 0.84
N ALA A 80 -5.66 12.32 1.12
CA ALA A 80 -4.40 12.55 1.83
C ALA A 80 -4.57 12.57 3.36
N SER A 81 -5.79 12.43 3.89
CA SER A 81 -6.05 12.48 5.32
C SER A 81 -5.39 11.29 6.02
N LEU A 82 -4.53 11.54 7.00
CA LEU A 82 -3.96 10.47 7.83
C LEU A 82 -4.95 10.08 8.94
N PRO A 83 -5.09 8.78 9.27
CA PRO A 83 -5.82 8.38 10.46
C PRO A 83 -5.25 9.05 11.72
N PRO A 84 -6.11 9.49 12.66
CA PRO A 84 -5.71 10.32 13.80
C PRO A 84 -4.74 9.61 14.77
N GLU A 85 -4.74 8.28 14.79
CA GLU A 85 -3.86 7.45 15.61
C GLU A 85 -2.48 7.22 14.99
N TRP A 86 -2.25 7.65 13.75
CA TRP A 86 -0.96 7.44 13.10
C TRP A 86 0.15 8.26 13.76
N THR A 87 1.31 7.62 13.87
CA THR A 87 2.52 8.18 14.49
C THR A 87 3.71 8.06 13.56
N LEU A 88 4.79 8.79 13.88
CA LEU A 88 6.05 8.78 13.14
C LEU A 88 7.07 7.88 13.84
N GLY A 89 7.66 6.97 13.07
CA GLY A 89 8.86 6.22 13.44
C GLY A 89 10.08 6.90 12.84
N PHE A 90 11.12 7.09 13.66
CA PHE A 90 12.35 7.73 13.25
C PHE A 90 13.49 6.72 13.15
N GLY A 91 14.23 6.77 12.05
CA GLY A 91 15.45 6.01 11.81
C GLY A 91 16.63 6.94 11.49
N GLN A 92 17.84 6.40 11.41
CA GLN A 92 19.02 7.15 10.98
C GLN A 92 19.50 6.62 9.63
N TYR A 93 19.42 7.44 8.58
CA TYR A 93 19.87 7.06 7.25
C TYR A 93 21.08 7.89 6.79
N PRO A 94 21.97 7.32 5.95
CA PRO A 94 23.17 8.02 5.46
C PRO A 94 22.89 9.30 4.68
N ASP A 95 21.69 9.45 4.12
CA ASP A 95 21.27 10.64 3.36
C ASP A 95 20.73 11.77 4.26
N GLY A 96 20.76 11.60 5.59
CA GLY A 96 20.26 12.57 6.55
C GLY A 96 18.75 12.55 6.75
N THR A 97 18.03 11.67 6.07
CA THR A 97 16.59 11.45 6.30
C THR A 97 16.40 10.79 7.68
N THR A 98 15.37 11.22 8.41
CA THR A 98 15.07 10.69 9.74
C THR A 98 13.73 9.99 9.84
N ILE A 99 12.77 10.26 8.95
CA ILE A 99 11.47 9.57 8.96
C ILE A 99 11.65 8.21 8.27
N GLU A 100 11.41 7.15 9.04
CA GLU A 100 11.48 5.77 8.56
C GLU A 100 10.10 5.24 8.21
N ARG A 101 9.12 5.48 9.08
CA ARG A 101 7.79 4.85 8.99
C ARG A 101 6.71 5.78 9.50
N ILE A 102 5.54 5.69 8.90
CA ILE A 102 4.30 6.35 9.34
C ILE A 102 3.22 5.28 9.38
N GLY A 103 2.52 5.15 10.50
CA GLY A 103 1.47 4.14 10.65
C GLY A 103 0.90 4.10 12.06
N PHE A 104 0.08 3.10 12.35
CA PHE A 104 -0.49 2.92 13.68
C PHE A 104 0.58 2.62 14.74
N PRO A 105 0.36 2.98 16.01
CA PRO A 105 1.40 2.99 17.04
C PRO A 105 2.08 1.65 17.28
N GLU A 106 1.33 0.54 17.19
CA GLU A 106 1.84 -0.81 17.42
C GLU A 106 2.88 -1.21 16.38
N TRP A 107 2.66 -0.84 15.11
CA TRP A 107 3.67 -1.07 14.08
C TRP A 107 4.84 -0.09 14.24
N VAL A 108 4.56 1.19 14.48
CA VAL A 108 5.62 2.21 14.57
C VAL A 108 6.60 1.97 15.72
N LYS A 109 6.12 1.47 16.87
CA LYS A 109 6.92 1.27 18.09
C LYS A 109 7.68 -0.06 18.12
N ASP A 110 7.35 -1.00 17.25
CA ASP A 110 7.98 -2.31 17.19
C ASP A 110 8.61 -2.52 15.81
N ASP A 111 9.94 -2.44 15.76
CA ASP A 111 10.72 -2.62 14.53
C ASP A 111 10.57 -4.01 13.94
N ARG A 112 10.19 -5.00 14.77
CA ARG A 112 9.91 -6.37 14.34
C ARG A 112 8.44 -6.64 14.09
N PHE A 113 7.56 -5.64 14.17
CA PHE A 113 6.12 -5.85 13.98
C PHE A 113 5.82 -6.50 12.62
N TYR A 114 6.42 -6.01 11.53
CA TYR A 114 6.17 -6.59 10.21
C TYR A 114 6.73 -8.00 10.09
N GLU A 115 7.91 -8.26 10.65
CA GLU A 115 8.50 -9.62 10.68
C GLU A 115 7.59 -10.59 11.44
N LYS A 116 7.15 -10.22 12.65
CA LYS A 116 6.21 -11.03 13.45
C LYS A 116 4.91 -11.29 12.71
N LEU A 117 4.41 -10.30 11.98
CA LEU A 117 3.20 -10.44 11.17
C LEU A 117 3.40 -11.44 10.02
N VAL A 118 4.55 -11.40 9.35
CA VAL A 118 4.95 -12.36 8.30
C VAL A 118 5.20 -13.75 8.88
N ASP A 119 5.79 -13.84 10.07
CA ASP A 119 6.08 -15.09 10.79
C ASP A 119 4.83 -15.76 11.39
N GLY A 120 3.66 -15.12 11.30
CA GLY A 120 2.39 -15.69 11.74
C GLY A 120 2.10 -15.51 13.23
N ASP A 121 2.66 -14.49 13.89
CA ASP A 121 2.39 -14.21 15.30
C ASP A 121 0.93 -13.78 15.53
N ASP A 122 0.16 -14.63 16.21
CA ASP A 122 -1.29 -14.45 16.42
C ASP A 122 -1.65 -13.09 17.05
N ALA A 123 -0.83 -12.60 17.99
CA ALA A 123 -1.09 -11.33 18.66
C ALA A 123 -0.89 -10.15 17.71
N THR A 124 0.18 -10.17 16.92
CA THR A 124 0.49 -9.17 15.90
C THR A 124 -0.56 -9.20 14.77
N ILE A 125 -0.99 -10.38 14.35
CA ILE A 125 -2.10 -10.58 13.39
C ILE A 125 -3.39 -9.97 13.91
N ALA A 126 -3.74 -10.19 15.19
CA ALA A 126 -4.96 -9.64 15.77
C ALA A 126 -4.95 -8.10 15.75
N VAL A 127 -3.82 -7.47 16.10
CA VAL A 127 -3.63 -6.02 16.01
C VAL A 127 -3.78 -5.55 14.56
N TYR A 128 -3.09 -6.21 13.62
CA TYR A 128 -3.17 -5.85 12.21
C TYR A 128 -4.59 -5.96 11.64
N ARG A 129 -5.30 -7.06 11.93
CA ARG A 129 -6.69 -7.26 11.48
C ARG A 129 -7.62 -6.17 12.01
N HIS A 130 -7.42 -5.71 13.24
CA HIS A 130 -8.17 -4.57 13.78
C HIS A 130 -7.95 -3.30 12.95
N GLN A 131 -6.68 -2.96 12.68
CA GLN A 131 -6.31 -1.79 11.88
C GLN A 131 -6.81 -1.89 10.43
N ARG A 132 -6.74 -3.10 9.84
CA ARG A 132 -7.31 -3.39 8.51
C ARG A 132 -8.81 -3.08 8.48
N ASN A 133 -9.55 -3.52 9.49
CA ASN A 133 -11.00 -3.32 9.53
C ASN A 133 -11.38 -1.83 9.62
N ILE A 134 -10.63 -1.03 10.40
CA ILE A 134 -10.80 0.44 10.45
C ILE A 134 -10.56 1.05 9.07
N ALA A 135 -9.45 0.68 8.43
CA ALA A 135 -9.07 1.20 7.12
C ALA A 135 -10.08 0.81 6.03
N SER A 136 -10.62 -0.42 6.08
CA SER A 136 -11.68 -0.89 5.18
C SER A 136 -12.98 -0.12 5.38
N ALA A 137 -13.38 0.16 6.63
CA ALA A 137 -14.57 0.96 6.90
C ALA A 137 -14.42 2.39 6.35
N ALA A 138 -13.26 3.02 6.55
CA ALA A 138 -12.96 4.35 6.00
C ALA A 138 -13.03 4.38 4.47
N LEU A 139 -12.53 3.35 3.78
CA LEU A 139 -12.68 3.22 2.32
C LEU A 139 -14.15 3.15 1.91
N GLN A 140 -14.96 2.33 2.59
CA GLN A 140 -16.38 2.18 2.28
C GLN A 140 -17.12 3.51 2.42
N ASP A 141 -16.84 4.28 3.48
CA ASP A 141 -17.47 5.57 3.71
C ASP A 141 -17.03 6.61 2.68
N TRP A 142 -15.75 6.61 2.30
CA TRP A 142 -15.27 7.45 1.20
C TRP A 142 -15.93 7.08 -0.15
N GLN A 143 -16.10 5.79 -0.44
CA GLN A 143 -16.76 5.33 -1.67
C GLN A 143 -18.23 5.76 -1.73
N LYS A 144 -18.95 5.70 -0.60
CA LYS A 144 -20.33 6.21 -0.50
C LYS A 144 -20.39 7.72 -0.75
N ALA A 145 -19.42 8.48 -0.23
CA ALA A 145 -19.33 9.92 -0.44
C ALA A 145 -18.88 10.29 -1.88
N ASN A 146 -18.20 9.38 -2.58
CA ASN A 146 -17.61 9.62 -3.90
C ASN A 146 -18.03 8.56 -4.95
N PRO A 147 -19.33 8.44 -5.27
CA PRO A 147 -19.86 7.35 -6.10
C PRO A 147 -19.36 7.36 -7.56
N LYS A 148 -18.84 8.49 -8.05
CA LYS A 148 -18.24 8.61 -9.39
C LYS A 148 -16.76 8.22 -9.43
N ALA A 149 -16.08 8.21 -8.28
CA ALA A 149 -14.67 7.90 -8.17
C ALA A 149 -14.40 6.42 -7.83
N SER A 150 -15.45 5.68 -7.44
CA SER A 150 -15.41 4.26 -7.10
C SER A 150 -15.55 3.33 -8.31
N GLY A 151 -15.76 3.89 -9.51
CA GLY A 151 -15.76 3.13 -10.74
C GLY A 151 -14.34 2.77 -11.17
N VAL A 152 -13.90 1.54 -10.87
CA VAL A 152 -13.17 0.79 -11.89
C VAL A 152 -14.09 0.83 -13.09
N ASP A 153 -13.67 1.49 -14.18
CA ASP A 153 -14.47 1.65 -15.38
C ASP A 153 -15.19 0.33 -15.65
N ARG A 154 -16.52 0.33 -15.63
CA ARG A 154 -17.36 -0.89 -15.72
C ARG A 154 -16.98 -1.79 -16.91
N ALA A 155 -16.24 -1.23 -17.88
CA ALA A 155 -15.62 -1.91 -19.00
C ALA A 155 -14.54 -2.95 -18.64
N VAL A 156 -13.86 -2.86 -17.50
CA VAL A 156 -12.79 -3.81 -17.11
C VAL A 156 -13.37 -5.04 -16.40
N ALA A 157 -14.44 -4.88 -15.60
CA ALA A 157 -15.10 -5.99 -14.91
C ALA A 157 -15.88 -6.91 -15.87
N GLU A 158 -16.42 -6.39 -16.97
CA GLU A 158 -17.18 -7.18 -17.96
C GLU A 158 -16.30 -8.06 -18.87
N ASN A 159 -14.98 -7.81 -18.94
CA ASN A 159 -14.07 -8.63 -19.74
C ASN A 159 -13.58 -9.91 -19.03
N VAL A 160 -13.62 -9.95 -17.70
CA VAL A 160 -13.23 -11.17 -16.93
C VAL A 160 -14.35 -12.22 -16.95
N LEU A 161 -15.61 -11.79 -17.04
CA LEU A 161 -16.78 -12.68 -17.12
C LEU A 161 -17.07 -13.24 -18.52
N ARG A 162 -16.31 -12.85 -19.55
CA ARG A 162 -16.43 -13.38 -20.93
C ARG A 162 -15.37 -14.43 -21.28
N MET A 163 -14.47 -14.77 -20.37
CA MET A 163 -13.44 -15.80 -20.58
C MET A 163 -13.62 -17.03 -19.67
N VAL A 164 -14.79 -17.19 -19.06
CA VAL A 164 -15.21 -18.41 -18.32
C VAL A 164 -16.45 -19.00 -18.98
#